data_AF-A0A645CNA1-F1
#
_entry.id   AF-A0A645CNA1-F1
#
_cell.length_a   1.000
_cell.length_b   1.000
_cell.length_c   1.000
_cell.angle_alpha   90.00
_cell.angle_beta   90.00
_cell.angle_gamma   90.00
#
_symmetry.space_group_name_H-M   'P 1'
#
loop_
_entity.id
_entity.type
_entity.pdbx_description
1 polymer ?
#
loop_
_entity_poly.entity_id
_entity_poly.type
_entity_poly.pdbx_seq_one_letter_code
_entity_poly.pdbx_strand_id
1 'polypeptide(L)'
;METKEYSEVEAKAYILNCFREQGDFSEIVDEKTLDEMVGAVMAHDAAFMKQSGADEGAVYDDDAAYDYMHEKMSAQFSEHKMYMLRLVEDYMDYNERYLDSLGLIDWE
;
A
#
# COMPACT_ATOMS: atom_id res chain seq x y z
N MET A 1 21.25 -8.09 -13.01
CA MET A 1 20.13 -8.30 -12.07
C MET A 1 18.93 -8.62 -12.94
N GLU A 2 18.25 -9.74 -12.72
CA GLU A 2 16.96 -9.98 -13.40
C GLU A 2 15.93 -9.09 -12.73
N THR A 3 15.52 -8.01 -13.41
CA THR A 3 14.36 -7.21 -13.00
C THR A 3 13.14 -8.12 -13.11
N LYS A 4 12.48 -8.36 -11.98
CA LYS A 4 11.22 -9.11 -11.96
C LYS A 4 10.08 -8.15 -12.25
N GLU A 5 9.14 -8.58 -13.08
CA GLU A 5 7.94 -7.80 -13.37
C GLU A 5 7.06 -7.70 -12.11
N TYR A 6 6.40 -6.55 -11.95
CA TYR A 6 5.44 -6.34 -10.86
C TYR A 6 4.25 -7.32 -10.99
N SER A 7 3.87 -7.92 -9.86
CA SER A 7 2.67 -8.75 -9.73
C SER A 7 1.86 -8.28 -8.52
N GLU A 8 0.64 -7.79 -8.75
CA GLU A 8 -0.25 -7.31 -7.68
C GLU A 8 -0.53 -8.41 -6.64
N VAL A 9 -0.66 -9.67 -7.09
CA VAL A 9 -0.89 -10.82 -6.21
C VAL A 9 0.32 -11.07 -5.30
N GLU A 10 1.53 -10.98 -5.85
CA GLU A 10 2.75 -11.16 -5.07
C GLU A 10 3.01 -9.97 -4.13
N ALA A 11 2.76 -8.75 -4.59
CA ALA A 11 2.84 -7.53 -3.79
C ALA A 11 1.89 -7.62 -2.58
N LYS A 12 0.61 -7.96 -2.81
CA LYS A 12 -0.37 -8.13 -1.74
C LYS A 12 0.07 -9.20 -0.74
N ALA A 13 0.56 -10.34 -1.23
CA ALA A 13 1.03 -11.42 -0.36
C ALA A 13 2.24 -11.00 0.48
N TYR A 14 3.18 -10.25 -0.11
CA TYR A 14 4.34 -9.69 0.59
C TYR A 14 3.91 -8.71 1.69
N ILE A 15 3.09 -7.72 1.34
CA ILE A 15 2.62 -6.67 2.26
C ILE A 15 1.83 -7.29 3.42
N LEU A 16 0.94 -8.25 3.15
CA LEU A 16 0.24 -8.98 4.20
C LEU A 16 1.19 -9.74 5.12
N ASN A 17 2.27 -10.33 4.59
CA ASN A 17 3.28 -10.97 5.42
C ASN A 17 3.99 -9.94 6.32
N CYS A 18 4.31 -8.75 5.82
CA CYS A 18 4.90 -7.69 6.64
C CYS A 18 3.99 -7.26 7.80
N PHE A 19 2.70 -7.05 7.55
CA PHE A 19 1.74 -6.76 8.63
C PHE A 19 1.62 -7.91 9.65
N ARG A 20 1.65 -9.17 9.19
CA ARG A 20 1.63 -10.34 10.08
C ARG A 20 2.88 -10.43 10.95
N GLU A 21 4.05 -10.13 10.39
CA GLU A 21 5.32 -10.12 11.12
C GLU A 21 5.39 -8.98 12.16
N GLN A 22 4.82 -7.81 11.84
CA GLN A 22 4.67 -6.70 12.78
C GLN A 22 3.71 -7.07 13.93
N GLY A 23 2.59 -7.74 13.61
CA GLY A 23 1.73 -8.45 14.56
C GLY A 23 0.82 -7.59 15.43
N ASP A 24 0.87 -6.26 15.33
CA ASP A 24 0.00 -5.36 16.08
C ASP A 24 -1.41 -5.25 15.48
N PHE A 25 -1.55 -5.32 14.16
CA PHE A 25 -2.85 -5.26 13.49
C PHE A 25 -3.77 -6.45 13.81
N SER A 26 -3.22 -7.61 14.19
CA SER A 26 -4.04 -8.74 14.64
C SER A 26 -4.76 -8.51 15.98
N GLU A 27 -4.34 -7.52 16.75
CA GLU A 27 -5.05 -7.08 17.97
C GLU A 27 -6.18 -6.09 17.67
N ILE A 28 -6.25 -5.59 16.42
CA ILE A 28 -7.18 -4.55 16.00
C ILE A 28 -8.29 -5.14 15.12
N VAL A 29 -7.92 -5.98 14.15
CA VAL A 29 -8.84 -6.56 13.16
C VAL A 29 -8.54 -8.05 12.95
N ASP A 30 -9.54 -8.79 12.47
CA ASP A 30 -9.33 -10.17 12.06
C ASP A 30 -8.56 -10.26 10.72
N GLU A 31 -8.03 -11.45 10.42
CA GLU A 31 -7.20 -11.68 9.22
C GLU A 31 -7.94 -11.36 7.92
N LYS A 32 -9.26 -11.61 7.88
CA LYS A 32 -10.08 -11.32 6.71
C LYS A 32 -10.18 -9.81 6.48
N THR A 33 -10.42 -9.04 7.55
CA THR A 33 -10.53 -7.58 7.49
C THR A 33 -9.19 -6.95 7.14
N LEU A 34 -8.07 -7.48 7.65
CA LEU A 34 -6.73 -7.05 7.23
C LEU A 34 -6.49 -7.29 5.74
N ASP A 35 -6.87 -8.46 5.21
CA ASP A 35 -6.78 -8.75 3.78
C ASP A 35 -7.61 -7.77 2.92
N GLU A 36 -8.82 -7.44 3.37
CA GLU A 36 -9.69 -6.47 2.73
C GLU A 36 -9.11 -5.05 2.78
N MET A 37 -8.51 -4.64 3.90
CA MET A 37 -7.86 -3.33 4.04
C MET A 37 -6.62 -3.19 3.16
N VAL A 38 -5.75 -4.20 3.13
CA VAL A 38 -4.55 -4.19 2.26
C VAL A 38 -4.96 -4.17 0.79
N GLY A 39 -5.97 -4.96 0.40
CA GLY A 39 -6.49 -4.91 -0.96
C GLY A 39 -7.08 -3.54 -1.32
N ALA A 40 -7.76 -2.90 -0.38
CA ALA A 40 -8.34 -1.57 -0.60
C ALA A 40 -7.29 -0.47 -0.76
N VAL A 41 -6.26 -0.43 0.10
CA VAL A 41 -5.22 0.61 0.00
C VAL A 41 -4.42 0.46 -1.31
N MET A 42 -4.10 -0.77 -1.72
CA MET A 42 -3.47 -1.03 -3.04
C MET A 42 -4.33 -0.56 -4.21
N ALA A 43 -5.65 -0.77 -4.13
CA ALA A 43 -6.56 -0.30 -5.18
C ALA A 43 -6.66 1.24 -5.23
N HIS A 44 -6.61 1.91 -4.08
CA HIS A 44 -6.59 3.38 -4.02
C HIS A 44 -5.27 3.95 -4.53
N ASP A 45 -4.15 3.30 -4.23
CA ASP A 45 -2.84 3.65 -4.79
C ASP A 45 -2.84 3.56 -6.32
N ALA A 46 -3.27 2.41 -6.87
CA ALA A 46 -3.39 2.24 -8.32
C ALA A 46 -4.33 3.26 -8.97
N ALA A 47 -5.42 3.63 -8.29
CA ALA A 47 -6.33 4.68 -8.75
C ALA A 47 -5.67 6.07 -8.72
N PHE A 48 -4.86 6.36 -7.71
CA PHE A 48 -4.08 7.59 -7.61
C PHE A 48 -3.05 7.67 -8.74
N MET A 49 -2.24 6.62 -8.95
CA MET A 49 -1.26 6.56 -10.04
C MET A 49 -1.89 6.85 -11.40
N LYS A 50 -3.05 6.25 -11.68
CA LYS A 50 -3.80 6.50 -12.90
C LYS A 50 -4.34 7.92 -13.01
N GLN A 51 -4.74 8.53 -11.90
CA GLN A 51 -5.25 9.90 -11.86
C GLN A 51 -4.13 10.93 -12.04
N SER A 52 -2.97 10.69 -11.44
CA SER A 52 -1.80 11.57 -11.53
C SER A 52 -1.02 11.37 -12.83
N GLY A 53 -1.23 10.25 -13.54
CA GLY A 53 -0.47 9.84 -14.71
C GLY A 53 0.89 9.23 -14.36
N ALA A 54 1.10 8.84 -13.09
CA ALA A 54 2.33 8.19 -12.67
C ALA A 54 2.51 6.82 -13.33
N ASP A 55 1.42 6.12 -13.65
CA ASP A 55 1.43 4.90 -14.47
C ASP A 55 1.80 5.16 -15.94
N GLU A 56 1.73 6.41 -16.39
CA GLU A 56 2.14 6.88 -17.72
C GLU A 56 3.50 7.60 -17.71
N GLY A 57 4.23 7.56 -16.58
CA GLY A 57 5.59 8.10 -16.43
C GLY A 57 5.67 9.52 -15.87
N ALA A 58 4.57 10.07 -15.34
CA ALA A 58 4.65 11.24 -14.47
C ALA A 58 5.35 10.88 -13.14
N VAL A 59 5.89 11.88 -12.45
CA VAL A 59 6.50 11.68 -11.12
C VAL A 59 5.38 11.32 -10.14
N TYR A 60 5.59 10.24 -9.38
CA TYR A 60 4.72 9.87 -8.27
C TYR A 60 5.01 10.81 -7.08
N ASP A 61 3.96 11.45 -6.57
CA ASP A 61 4.03 12.39 -5.44
C ASP A 61 3.57 11.66 -4.17
N ASP A 62 4.52 11.24 -3.33
CA ASP A 62 4.27 10.44 -2.13
C ASP A 62 3.33 11.14 -1.15
N ASP A 63 3.50 12.45 -0.94
CA ASP A 63 2.68 13.23 -0.01
C ASP A 63 1.23 13.28 -0.50
N ALA A 64 1.03 13.53 -1.81
CA ALA A 64 -0.30 13.56 -2.40
C ALA A 64 -0.97 12.17 -2.44
N ALA A 65 -0.19 11.12 -2.68
CA ALA A 65 -0.68 9.74 -2.66
C ALA A 65 -1.10 9.31 -1.26
N TYR A 66 -0.29 9.64 -0.24
CA TYR A 66 -0.59 9.39 1.16
C TYR A 66 -1.92 10.06 1.55
N ASP A 67 -2.07 11.35 1.28
CA ASP A 67 -3.28 12.11 1.61
C ASP A 67 -4.52 11.50 0.94
N TYR A 68 -4.40 11.12 -0.34
CA TYR A 68 -5.46 10.46 -1.09
C TYR A 68 -5.87 9.13 -0.46
N MET A 69 -4.91 8.24 -0.24
CA MET A 69 -5.16 6.91 0.32
C MET A 69 -5.72 7.00 1.73
N HIS A 70 -5.16 7.85 2.58
CA HIS A 70 -5.61 8.04 3.96
C HIS A 70 -7.05 8.55 4.03
N GLU A 71 -7.43 9.51 3.17
CA GLU A 71 -8.82 9.99 3.08
C GLU A 71 -9.76 8.85 2.67
N LYS A 72 -9.43 8.11 1.60
CA LYS A 72 -10.28 7.02 1.08
C LYS A 72 -10.42 5.88 2.07
N MET A 73 -9.32 5.45 2.68
CA MET A 73 -9.32 4.38 3.68
C MET A 73 -10.10 4.78 4.93
N SER A 74 -9.94 6.02 5.41
CA SER A 74 -10.70 6.55 6.54
C SER A 74 -12.21 6.62 6.29
N ALA A 75 -12.62 6.91 5.04
CA ALA A 75 -14.02 6.91 4.65
C ALA A 75 -14.58 5.48 4.49
N GLN A 76 -13.82 4.57 3.89
CA GLN A 76 -14.24 3.19 3.61
C GLN A 76 -14.30 2.32 4.88
N PHE A 77 -13.34 2.48 5.78
CA PHE A 77 -13.23 1.73 7.05
C PHE A 77 -13.46 2.65 8.24
N SER A 78 -14.57 3.38 8.25
CA SER A 78 -14.84 4.44 9.23
C SER A 78 -14.81 3.99 10.70
N GLU A 79 -15.12 2.72 10.97
CA GLU A 79 -15.04 2.12 12.32
C GLU A 79 -13.59 1.98 12.82
N HIS A 80 -12.65 1.83 11.89
CA HIS A 80 -11.22 1.66 12.16
C HIS A 80 -10.40 2.90 11.80
N LYS A 81 -11.07 4.05 11.54
CA LYS A 81 -10.43 5.28 11.04
C LYS A 81 -9.20 5.72 11.84
N MET A 82 -9.19 5.48 13.16
CA MET A 82 -8.08 5.87 14.02
C MET A 82 -6.77 5.12 13.74
N TYR A 83 -6.84 4.01 13.01
CA TYR A 83 -5.71 3.19 12.61
C TYR A 83 -5.32 3.39 11.14
N MET A 84 -6.09 4.14 10.36
CA MET A 84 -5.85 4.28 8.90
C MET A 84 -4.58 5.07 8.60
N LEU A 85 -4.22 6.04 9.45
CA LEU A 85 -2.93 6.71 9.35
C LEU A 85 -1.78 5.68 9.36
N ARG A 86 -1.75 4.84 10.39
CA ARG A 86 -0.72 3.82 10.55
C ARG A 86 -0.74 2.77 9.43
N LEU A 87 -1.93 2.36 9.00
CA LEU A 87 -2.10 1.37 7.94
C LEU A 87 -1.57 1.88 6.60
N VAL A 88 -1.84 3.14 6.25
CA VAL A 88 -1.37 3.73 4.99
C VAL A 88 0.13 3.98 5.02
N GLU A 89 0.68 4.49 6.13
CA GLU A 89 2.13 4.64 6.32
C GLU A 89 2.85 3.28 6.16
N ASP A 90 2.43 2.27 6.92
CA ASP A 90 3.05 0.94 6.87
C ASP A 90 2.90 0.31 5.46
N TYR A 91 1.75 0.50 4.80
CA TYR A 91 1.56 0.07 3.41
C TYR A 91 2.59 0.69 2.46
N MET A 92 2.80 2.02 2.52
CA MET A 92 3.73 2.72 1.63
C MET A 92 5.15 2.20 1.82
N ASP A 93 5.61 2.09 3.07
CA ASP A 93 6.92 1.52 3.39
C ASP A 93 7.09 0.08 2.87
N TYR A 94 6.06 -0.76 3.01
CA TYR A 94 6.10 -2.15 2.55
C TYR A 94 6.04 -2.29 1.03
N ASN A 95 5.24 -1.47 0.36
CA ASN A 95 5.14 -1.45 -1.08
C ASN A 95 6.44 -0.96 -1.71
N GLU A 96 7.03 0.11 -1.17
CA GLU A 96 8.32 0.64 -1.59
C GLU A 96 9.44 -0.40 -1.46
N ARG A 97 9.54 -1.07 -0.30
CA ARG A 97 10.50 -2.16 -0.09
C ARG A 97 10.29 -3.32 -1.06
N TYR A 98 9.05 -3.65 -1.39
CA TYR A 98 8.75 -4.69 -2.38
C TYR A 98 9.23 -4.27 -3.76
N LEU A 99 8.93 -3.05 -4.20
CA LEU A 99 9.35 -2.50 -5.49
C LEU A 99 10.88 -2.40 -5.61
N ASP A 100 11.55 -1.97 -4.54
CA ASP A 100 13.03 -1.93 -4.45
C ASP A 100 13.62 -3.34 -4.62
N SER A 101 13.02 -4.35 -3.97
CA SER A 101 13.47 -5.75 -4.08
C SER A 101 13.37 -6.32 -5.50
N LEU A 102 12.50 -5.76 -6.34
CA LEU A 102 12.34 -6.10 -7.75
C LEU A 102 13.23 -5.26 -8.68
N GLY A 103 13.86 -4.20 -8.14
CA GLY A 103 14.60 -3.19 -8.91
C GLY A 103 13.70 -2.35 -9.81
N LEU A 104 12.49 -2.02 -9.33
CA LEU A 104 11.49 -1.24 -10.08
C LEU A 104 11.46 0.25 -9.69
N ILE A 105 12.12 0.62 -8.61
CA ILE A 105 12.32 2.01 -8.19
C ILE A 105 13.81 2.29 -8.09
N ASP A 106 14.20 3.52 -8.45
CA ASP A 106 15.56 4.01 -8.33
C ASP A 106 15.61 5.11 -7.27
N TRP A 107 16.54 4.97 -6.33
CA TRP A 107 16.85 5.97 -5.32
C TRP A 107 17.99 6.84 -5.87
N GLU A 108 17.68 7.95 -6.52
CA GLU A 108 18.71 8.94 -6.95
C GLU A 108 19.47 9.56 -5.78
#